data_AF-A0A536TZY8-F1
#
_entry.id   AF-A0A536TZY8-F1
#
_cell.length_a   1.000
_cell.length_b   1.000
_cell.length_c   1.000
_cell.angle_alpha   90.00
_cell.angle_beta   90.00
_cell.angle_gamma   90.00
#
_symmetry.space_group_name_H-M   'P 1'
#
loop_
_entity.id
_entity.type
_entity.pdbx_description
1 polymer ?
#
loop_
_entity_poly.entity_id
_entity_poly.type
_entity_poly.pdbx_seq_one_letter_code
_entity_poly.pdbx_strand_id
1 'polypeptide(L)'
;MLGEKVFDDISARVAAAMAASPVHDVEKNVRTLLRGALDRLDLVSREEFDIQVSLLARTREKLDALEERLASLEAGAKTAAR
;
A
#
# COMPACT_ATOMS: atom_id res chain seq x y z
N MET A 1 4.23 -12.40 -10.45
CA MET A 1 5.17 -12.19 -11.57
C MET A 1 5.85 -10.81 -11.58
N LEU A 2 5.31 -9.77 -10.93
CA LEU A 2 6.04 -8.50 -10.73
C LEU A 2 7.13 -8.62 -9.64
N GLY A 3 6.83 -9.26 -8.51
CA GLY A 3 7.81 -9.46 -7.42
C GLY A 3 9.00 -10.35 -7.78
N GLU A 4 8.79 -11.40 -8.59
CA GLU A 4 9.86 -12.30 -9.07
C GLU A 4 10.92 -11.54 -9.87
N LYS A 5 10.49 -10.73 -10.85
CA LYS A 5 11.40 -9.96 -11.71
C LYS A 5 12.19 -8.90 -10.92
N VAL A 6 11.54 -8.25 -9.96
CA VAL A 6 12.20 -7.26 -9.09
C VAL A 6 13.21 -7.95 -8.18
N PHE A 7 12.90 -9.13 -7.65
CA PHE A 7 13.80 -9.90 -6.81
C PHE A 7 15.03 -10.39 -7.57
N ASP A 8 14.85 -10.88 -8.80
CA ASP A 8 15.94 -11.32 -9.68
C ASP A 8 16.88 -10.15 -10.03
N ASP A 9 16.32 -8.99 -10.38
CA ASP A 9 17.10 -7.78 -10.71
C ASP A 9 17.92 -7.25 -9.51
N ILE A 10 17.33 -7.27 -8.30
CA ILE A 10 18.05 -6.89 -7.07
C ILE A 10 19.17 -7.88 -6.80
N SER A 11 18.89 -9.18 -6.91
CA SER A 11 19.86 -10.24 -6.66
C SER A 11 21.06 -10.15 -7.60
N ALA A 12 20.81 -9.90 -8.89
CA ALA A 12 21.86 -9.71 -9.89
C ALA A 12 22.73 -8.48 -9.61
N ARG A 13 22.12 -7.35 -9.22
CA ARG A 13 22.85 -6.11 -8.89
C ARG A 13 23.65 -6.20 -7.60
N VAL A 14 23.13 -6.90 -6.60
CA VAL A 14 23.84 -7.16 -5.33
C VAL A 14 25.05 -8.06 -5.58
N ALA A 15 24.90 -9.15 -6.34
CA ALA A 15 26.01 -10.02 -6.70
C ALA A 15 27.13 -9.28 -7.44
N ALA A 16 26.76 -8.38 -8.38
CA ALA A 16 27.72 -7.54 -9.08
C ALA A 16 28.46 -6.55 -8.15
N ALA A 17 27.73 -5.93 -7.20
CA ALA A 17 28.32 -5.02 -6.22
C ALA A 17 29.30 -5.73 -5.26
N MET A 18 29.02 -7.00 -4.91
CA MET A 18 29.92 -7.83 -4.11
C MET A 18 31.19 -8.23 -4.86
N ALA A 19 31.10 -8.50 -6.17
CA ALA A 19 32.25 -8.88 -6.99
C ALA A 19 33.21 -7.72 -7.29
N ALA A 20 32.71 -6.48 -7.25
CA ALA A 20 33.44 -5.30 -7.71
C ALA A 20 34.07 -4.44 -6.59
N SER A 21 33.97 -4.81 -5.31
CA SER A 21 34.38 -3.92 -4.21
C SER A 21 34.96 -4.65 -2.97
N PRO A 22 35.92 -4.04 -2.25
CA PRO A 22 36.36 -4.51 -0.94
C PRO A 22 35.18 -4.59 0.04
N VAL A 23 35.22 -5.54 0.98
CA VAL A 23 34.11 -5.90 1.89
C VAL A 23 33.43 -4.69 2.56
N HIS A 24 34.18 -3.62 2.84
CA HIS A 24 33.65 -2.39 3.46
C HIS A 24 32.77 -1.53 2.52
N ASP A 25 33.05 -1.51 1.21
CA ASP A 25 32.28 -0.72 0.23
C ASP A 25 31.04 -1.48 -0.29
N VAL A 26 31.03 -2.81 -0.11
CA VAL A 26 29.88 -3.66 -0.43
C VAL A 26 28.66 -3.26 0.39
N GLU A 27 28.79 -3.04 1.70
CA GLU A 27 27.66 -2.68 2.57
C GLU A 27 26.98 -1.39 2.09
N LYS A 28 27.77 -0.38 1.74
CA LYS A 28 27.28 0.92 1.27
C LYS A 28 26.57 0.80 -0.09
N ASN A 29 27.14 0.04 -1.01
CA ASN A 29 26.56 -0.19 -2.34
C ASN A 29 25.27 -1.01 -2.26
N VAL A 30 25.24 -2.05 -1.44
CA VAL A 30 24.03 -2.88 -1.21
C VAL A 30 22.93 -2.05 -0.56
N ARG A 31 23.23 -1.22 0.46
CA ARG A 31 22.22 -0.34 1.08
C ARG A 31 21.63 0.66 0.08
N THR A 32 22.46 1.20 -0.82
CA THR A 32 22.00 2.12 -1.87
C THR A 32 21.10 1.42 -2.88
N LEU A 33 21.47 0.20 -3.31
CA LEU A 33 20.67 -0.61 -4.23
C LEU A 33 19.32 -1.00 -3.62
N LEU A 34 19.30 -1.43 -2.35
CA LEU A 34 18.07 -1.77 -1.64
C LEU A 34 17.15 -0.56 -1.47
N ARG A 35 17.70 0.61 -1.12
CA ARG A 35 16.91 1.83 -1.04
C ARG A 35 16.30 2.20 -2.40
N GLY A 36 17.12 2.22 -3.46
CA GLY A 36 16.62 2.50 -4.81
C GLY A 36 15.66 1.45 -5.37
N ALA A 37 15.69 0.21 -4.87
CA ALA A 37 14.72 -0.82 -5.21
C ALA A 37 13.40 -0.65 -4.45
N LEU A 38 13.47 -0.32 -3.15
CA LEU A 38 12.31 -0.01 -2.32
C LEU A 38 11.60 1.27 -2.80
N ASP A 39 12.34 2.29 -3.25
CA ASP A 39 11.78 3.52 -3.82
C ASP A 39 11.03 3.28 -5.15
N ARG A 40 11.33 2.19 -5.85
CA ARG A 40 10.64 1.78 -7.10
C ARG A 40 9.39 0.95 -6.85
N LEU A 41 9.24 0.43 -5.64
CA LEU A 41 7.99 -0.13 -5.19
C LEU A 41 7.18 1.07 -4.70
N ASP A 42 5.96 1.27 -5.19
CA ASP A 42 5.07 2.37 -4.75
C ASP A 42 4.63 2.14 -3.29
N LEU A 43 5.60 2.16 -2.37
CA LEU A 43 5.43 1.87 -0.96
C LEU A 43 4.92 3.12 -0.28
N VAL A 44 3.77 2.98 0.38
CA VAL A 44 3.30 3.96 1.35
C VAL A 44 3.96 3.69 2.69
N SER A 45 4.20 4.75 3.45
CA SER A 45 4.66 4.59 4.82
C SER A 45 3.62 3.84 5.66
N ARG A 46 4.08 3.18 6.72
CA ARG A 46 3.19 2.49 7.64
C ARG A 46 2.15 3.44 8.25
N GLU A 47 2.56 4.67 8.56
CA GLU A 47 1.70 5.71 9.10
C GLU A 47 0.60 6.12 8.11
N GLU A 48 0.95 6.37 6.84
CA GLU A 48 -0.04 6.69 5.79
C GLU A 48 -1.03 5.54 5.57
N PHE A 49 -0.56 4.30 5.61
CA PHE A 49 -1.43 3.13 5.54
C PHE A 49 -2.43 3.10 6.70
N ASP A 50 -1.96 3.29 7.93
CA ASP A 50 -2.82 3.27 9.11
C ASP A 50 -3.85 4.43 9.09
N ILE A 51 -3.46 5.61 8.56
CA ILE A 51 -4.38 6.73 8.30
C ILE A 51 -5.47 6.33 7.30
N GLN A 52 -5.10 5.70 6.18
CA GLN A 52 -6.07 5.27 5.16
C GLN A 52 -7.05 4.23 5.72
N VAL A 53 -6.57 3.29 6.54
CA VAL A 53 -7.42 2.30 7.21
C VAL A 53 -8.43 2.98 8.13
N SER A 54 -7.99 3.97 8.92
CA SER A 54 -8.89 4.73 9.81
C SER A 54 -9.93 5.54 9.02
N LEU A 55 -9.50 6.19 7.92
CA LEU A 55 -10.41 6.93 7.05
C LEU A 55 -11.47 6.00 6.42
N LEU A 56 -11.06 4.82 5.95
CA LEU A 56 -11.96 3.84 5.38
C LEU A 56 -12.99 3.34 6.41
N ALA A 57 -12.55 3.05 7.64
CA ALA A 57 -13.46 2.64 8.72
C ALA A 57 -14.55 3.69 8.97
N ARG A 58 -14.15 4.96 9.15
CA ARG A 58 -15.10 6.07 9.34
C ARG A 58 -16.04 6.27 8.15
N THR A 59 -15.57 6.00 6.94
CA THR A 59 -16.39 6.14 5.73
C THR A 59 -17.44 5.04 5.67
N ARG A 60 -17.10 3.81 6.06
CA ARG A 60 -18.07 2.71 6.20
C ARG A 60 -19.14 3.03 7.23
N GLU A 61 -18.75 3.50 8.41
CA GLU A 61 -19.72 3.90 9.44
C GLU A 61 -20.71 4.96 8.94
N LYS A 62 -20.22 5.96 8.19
CA LYS A 62 -21.07 6.98 7.58
C LYS A 62 -21.97 6.41 6.47
N LEU A 63 -21.45 5.47 5.68
CA LEU A 63 -22.21 4.82 4.63
C LEU A 63 -23.37 4.02 5.22
N ASP A 64 -23.11 3.19 6.23
CA ASP A 64 -24.12 2.38 6.91
C ASP A 64 -25.24 3.27 7.49
N ALA A 65 -24.87 4.38 8.13
CA ALA A 65 -25.84 5.34 8.67
C ALA A 65 -26.69 6.03 7.57
N LEU A 66 -26.10 6.29 6.39
CA LEU A 66 -26.85 6.84 5.27
C LEU A 66 -27.77 5.81 4.63
N GLU A 67 -27.34 4.56 4.52
CA GLU A 67 -28.15 3.44 4.04
C GLU A 67 -29.37 3.20 4.95
N GLU A 68 -29.20 3.25 6.27
CA GLU A 68 -30.31 3.14 7.23
C GLU A 68 -31.32 4.29 7.08
N ARG A 69 -30.81 5.53 6.95
CA ARG A 69 -31.67 6.70 6.73
C ARG A 69 -32.41 6.61 5.40
N LEU A 70 -31.76 6.13 4.34
CA LEU A 70 -32.39 5.93 3.04
C LEU A 70 -33.51 4.89 3.13
N ALA A 71 -33.26 3.74 3.76
CA ALA A 71 -34.26 2.70 3.95
C ALA A 71 -35.50 3.20 4.73
N SER A 72 -35.30 4.01 5.77
CA SER A 72 -36.38 4.64 6.52
C SER A 72 -37.22 5.59 5.64
N LEU A 73 -36.56 6.42 4.83
CA LEU A 73 -37.24 7.35 3.90
C LEU A 73 -38.01 6.60 2.80
N GLU A 74 -37.41 5.55 2.22
CA GLU A 74 -38.07 4.71 1.20
C GLU A 74 -39.29 3.98 1.77
N ALA A 75 -39.23 3.50 3.01
CA ALA A 75 -40.36 2.88 3.69
C ALA A 75 -41.50 3.90 3.96
N GLY A 76 -41.16 5.11 4.37
CA GLY A 76 -42.11 6.21 4.55
C GLY A 76 -42.79 6.62 3.25
N ALA A 77 -42.02 6.77 2.17
CA ALA A 77 -42.53 7.11 0.84
C ALA A 77 -43.48 6.02 0.30
N LYS A 78 -43.16 4.74 0.52
CA LYS A 78 -44.01 3.60 0.13
C LYS A 78 -45.32 3.53 0.92
N THR A 79 -45.31 3.99 2.17
CA THR A 79 -46.51 4.07 3.01
C THR A 79 -47.43 5.21 2.59
N ALA A 80 -46.87 6.37 2.21
CA ALA A 80 -47.65 7.52 1.73
C ALA A 80 -48.26 7.33 0.33
N ALA A 81 -47.74 6.40 -0.47
CA ALA A 81 -48.23 6.08 -1.81
C ALA A 81 -49.31 4.97 -1.85
N ARG A 82 -49.68 4.41 -0.68
CA ARG A 82 -50.80 3.46 -0.52
C ARG A 82 -52.01 4.17 0.06
#